data_AF-A0A8S3CFX3-F1
#
_entry.id   AF-A0A8S3CFX3-F1
#
_cell.length_a   1.000
_cell.length_b   1.000
_cell.length_c   1.000
_cell.angle_alpha   90.00
_cell.angle_beta   90.00
_cell.angle_gamma   90.00
#
_symmetry.space_group_name_H-M   'P 1'
#
loop_
_entity.id
_entity.type
_entity.pdbx_description
1 polymer ?
#
loop_
_entity_poly.entity_id
_entity_poly.type
_entity_poly.pdbx_seq_one_letter_code
_entity_poly.pdbx_strand_id
1 'polypeptide(L)'
;SIGMAKAALEAMNGFNLYGDQGANWSVVYVDVDAHNRNRTTLDTLLPRESASKNTDAALLLTISWPTFAIHDSTLVQTTTRKCIRKLRGTHGFKRFLRDGQYTDLESKDQRFYETTEMKKFDKNECQWPMFFALMAIDGIFKNNQAQVDEYLTALNPLLRRTTEALDTTSLFTAINSETNSPRSRPITKGQQDSCSSQDSSEMMAHYYYVDHSKQQSSTQSEGSDRGSNPPISMAGSS
;
A
#
# COMPACT_ATOMS: atom_id res chain seq x y z
N SER A 1 12.39 -8.94 -1.90
CA SER A 1 12.96 -10.02 -1.06
C SER A 1 14.38 -9.72 -0.60
N ILE A 2 15.29 -9.29 -1.49
CA ILE A 2 16.71 -9.05 -1.15
C ILE A 2 16.91 -8.05 0.00
N GLY A 3 16.11 -6.99 0.10
CA GLY A 3 16.23 -6.03 1.19
C GLY A 3 15.85 -6.59 2.57
N MET A 4 14.82 -7.44 2.64
CA MET A 4 14.49 -8.16 3.88
C MET A 4 15.61 -9.14 4.27
N ALA A 5 16.16 -9.86 3.29
CA ALA A 5 17.29 -10.74 3.54
C ALA A 5 18.51 -9.96 4.06
N LYS A 6 18.85 -8.82 3.45
CA LYS A 6 19.92 -7.93 3.93
C LYS A 6 19.69 -7.50 5.38
N ALA A 7 18.52 -6.97 5.69
CA ALA A 7 18.22 -6.49 7.04
C ALA A 7 18.24 -7.63 8.08
N ALA A 8 17.77 -8.82 7.71
CA ALA A 8 17.85 -10.00 8.57
C ALA A 8 19.31 -10.42 8.84
N LEU A 9 20.17 -10.39 7.82
CA LEU A 9 21.61 -10.63 7.97
C LEU A 9 22.26 -9.60 8.91
N GLU A 10 21.86 -8.33 8.83
CA GLU A 10 22.33 -7.29 9.76
C GLU A 10 21.85 -7.53 11.19
N ALA A 11 20.58 -7.88 11.38
CA ALA A 11 19.99 -8.10 12.69
C ALA A 11 20.52 -9.36 13.39
N MET A 12 20.80 -10.42 12.62
CA MET A 12 21.30 -11.69 13.16
C MET A 12 22.79 -11.65 13.52
N ASN A 13 23.56 -10.76 12.91
CA ASN A 13 25.00 -10.72 13.12
C ASN A 13 25.34 -10.29 14.56
N GLY A 14 25.95 -11.19 15.34
CA GLY A 14 26.23 -10.97 16.76
C GLY A 14 25.05 -11.29 17.68
N PHE A 15 23.95 -11.85 17.16
CA PHE A 15 22.80 -12.24 17.97
C PHE A 15 23.10 -13.52 18.77
N ASN A 16 22.95 -13.45 20.10
CA ASN A 16 23.11 -14.60 20.99
C ASN A 16 21.77 -15.30 21.22
N LEU A 17 21.65 -16.57 20.82
CA LEU A 17 20.41 -17.34 20.87
C LEU A 17 19.84 -17.52 22.29
N TYR A 18 20.67 -17.41 23.33
CA TYR A 18 20.26 -17.55 24.73
C TYR A 18 20.37 -16.22 25.51
N GLY A 19 20.53 -15.09 24.82
CA GLY A 19 20.69 -13.78 25.45
C GLY A 19 21.85 -13.74 26.44
N ASP A 20 21.62 -13.16 27.62
CA ASP A 20 22.63 -12.96 28.65
C ASP A 20 23.19 -14.27 29.26
N GLN A 21 22.48 -15.38 29.09
CA GLN A 21 22.90 -16.71 29.58
C GLN A 21 23.67 -17.50 28.51
N GLY A 22 23.79 -16.96 27.29
CA GLY A 22 24.44 -17.64 26.18
C GLY A 22 25.95 -17.51 26.20
N ALA A 23 26.63 -18.57 25.81
CA ALA A 23 28.08 -18.58 25.67
C ALA A 23 28.52 -18.21 24.24
N ASN A 24 29.83 -18.05 24.02
CA ASN A 24 30.38 -17.59 22.73
C ASN A 24 30.00 -18.49 21.53
N TRP A 25 29.68 -19.78 21.77
CA TRP A 25 29.27 -20.73 20.73
C TRP A 25 27.78 -20.62 20.33
N SER A 26 26.97 -19.86 21.08
CA SER A 26 25.56 -19.60 20.75
C SER A 26 25.35 -18.26 20.04
N VAL A 27 26.44 -17.59 19.63
CA VAL A 27 26.40 -16.35 18.85
C VAL A 27 26.33 -16.67 17.36
N VAL A 28 25.34 -16.11 16.68
CA VAL A 28 25.20 -16.21 15.23
C VAL A 28 26.10 -15.19 14.56
N TYR A 29 27.00 -15.66 13.70
CA TYR A 29 27.82 -14.80 12.83
C TYR A 29 27.37 -14.96 11.39
N VAL A 30 27.30 -13.84 10.70
CA VAL A 30 26.84 -13.80 9.31
C VAL A 30 28.02 -13.61 8.37
N ASP A 31 27.93 -14.23 7.19
CA ASP A 31 28.89 -14.01 6.11
C ASP A 31 28.83 -12.55 5.63
N VAL A 32 29.92 -11.82 5.91
CA VAL A 32 30.09 -10.41 5.55
C VAL A 32 30.07 -10.22 4.04
N ASP A 33 30.55 -11.20 3.26
CA ASP A 33 30.53 -11.12 1.81
C ASP A 33 29.09 -11.24 1.28
N ALA A 34 28.29 -12.13 1.85
CA ALA A 34 26.87 -12.25 1.50
C ALA A 34 26.10 -10.96 1.81
N HIS A 35 26.36 -10.33 2.96
CA HIS A 35 25.79 -9.02 3.31
C HIS A 35 26.19 -7.94 2.30
N ASN A 36 27.48 -7.82 1.99
CA ASN A 36 28.00 -6.80 1.07
C ASN A 36 27.48 -6.97 -0.36
N ARG A 37 27.36 -8.22 -0.85
CA ARG A 37 26.73 -8.52 -2.14
C ARG A 37 25.28 -8.05 -2.15
N ASN A 38 24.49 -8.39 -1.13
CA ASN A 38 23.09 -7.99 -1.03
C ASN A 38 22.92 -6.47 -0.95
N ARG A 39 23.77 -5.78 -0.18
CA ARG A 39 23.82 -4.32 -0.12
C ARG A 39 24.06 -3.72 -1.50
N THR A 40 25.11 -4.15 -2.18
CA THR A 40 25.49 -3.62 -3.50
C THR A 40 24.39 -3.85 -4.53
N THR A 41 23.80 -5.05 -4.57
CA THR A 41 22.69 -5.35 -5.47
C THR A 41 21.46 -4.49 -5.17
N LEU A 42 21.13 -4.28 -3.89
CA LEU A 42 19.97 -3.48 -3.52
C LEU A 42 20.19 -1.99 -3.87
N ASP A 43 21.36 -1.44 -3.57
CA ASP A 43 21.69 -0.04 -3.85
C ASP A 43 21.67 0.25 -5.37
N THR A 44 22.09 -0.71 -6.19
CA THR A 44 22.07 -0.60 -7.67
C THR A 44 20.68 -0.77 -8.28
N LEU A 45 19.78 -1.52 -7.63
CA LEU A 45 18.41 -1.72 -8.10
C LEU A 45 17.52 -0.51 -7.83
N LEU A 46 17.65 0.11 -6.65
CA LEU A 46 16.80 1.23 -6.27
C LEU A 46 17.02 2.45 -7.18
N PRO A 47 15.95 3.20 -7.52
CA PRO A 47 14.59 3.14 -6.98
C PRO A 47 13.65 2.23 -7.79
N ARG A 48 14.18 1.17 -8.41
CA ARG A 48 13.37 0.13 -9.08
C ARG A 48 13.23 -1.08 -8.19
N GLU A 49 12.16 -1.84 -8.41
CA GLU A 49 11.97 -3.12 -7.72
C GLU A 49 12.87 -4.20 -8.32
N SER A 50 13.00 -4.23 -9.65
CA SER A 50 13.84 -5.20 -10.36
C SER A 50 14.24 -4.70 -11.75
N ALA A 51 15.02 -5.50 -12.48
CA ALA A 51 15.41 -5.23 -13.85
C ALA A 51 14.21 -5.16 -14.82
N SER A 52 13.11 -5.87 -14.55
CA SER A 52 11.91 -5.92 -15.40
C SER A 52 10.74 -5.09 -14.88
N LYS A 53 10.67 -4.79 -13.57
CA LYS A 53 9.62 -3.97 -12.97
C LYS A 53 10.12 -2.58 -12.58
N ASN A 54 9.27 -1.56 -12.77
CA ASN A 54 9.70 -0.17 -12.57
C ASN A 54 9.59 0.29 -11.11
N THR A 55 8.43 0.14 -10.48
CA THR A 55 8.17 0.64 -9.11
C THR A 55 7.06 -0.19 -8.49
N ASP A 56 7.24 -0.49 -7.21
CA ASP A 56 6.32 -1.27 -6.38
C ASP A 56 6.22 -0.57 -5.01
N ALA A 57 5.04 -0.62 -4.38
CA ALA A 57 4.81 -0.10 -3.04
C ALA A 57 5.51 -0.96 -1.98
N ALA A 58 5.83 -2.23 -2.27
CA ALA A 58 6.67 -3.09 -1.44
C ALA A 58 8.07 -2.50 -1.17
N LEU A 59 8.54 -1.57 -2.02
CA LEU A 59 9.77 -0.83 -1.77
C LEU A 59 9.69 0.03 -0.50
N LEU A 60 8.51 0.55 -0.15
CA LEU A 60 8.32 1.33 1.08
C LEU A 60 8.63 0.49 2.33
N LEU A 61 8.18 -0.76 2.37
CA LEU A 61 8.50 -1.70 3.45
C LEU A 61 9.98 -2.09 3.49
N THR A 62 10.66 -2.02 2.35
CA THR A 62 12.09 -2.35 2.25
C THR A 62 12.98 -1.20 2.75
N ILE A 63 12.64 0.03 2.40
CA ILE A 63 13.43 1.23 2.76
C ILE A 63 13.05 1.81 4.13
N SER A 64 11.88 1.45 4.65
CA SER A 64 11.35 1.91 5.93
C SER A 64 10.94 0.73 6.81
N TRP A 65 10.10 0.96 7.81
CA TRP A 65 9.54 -0.07 8.67
C TRP A 65 8.80 -1.13 7.85
N PRO A 66 9.02 -2.43 8.13
CA PRO A 66 9.82 -2.98 9.23
C PRO A 66 11.30 -3.22 8.90
N THR A 67 11.73 -3.04 7.65
CA THR A 67 12.99 -3.63 7.18
C THR A 67 14.21 -2.73 7.36
N PHE A 68 14.10 -1.43 7.11
CA PHE A 68 15.23 -0.49 7.17
C PHE A 68 16.48 -0.96 6.39
N ALA A 69 16.28 -1.54 5.20
CA ALA A 69 17.36 -2.18 4.45
C ALA A 69 18.38 -1.19 3.84
N ILE A 70 18.12 0.11 3.82
CA ILE A 70 18.95 1.11 3.15
C ILE A 70 19.51 2.10 4.17
N HIS A 71 20.82 2.30 4.12
CA HIS A 71 21.53 3.25 4.99
C HIS A 71 21.74 4.62 4.34
N ASP A 72 21.69 4.70 3.01
CA ASP A 72 21.79 5.97 2.29
C ASP A 72 20.46 6.73 2.29
N SER A 73 20.41 7.81 3.07
CA SER A 73 19.24 8.69 3.19
C SER A 73 18.79 9.28 1.85
N THR A 74 19.70 9.57 0.92
CA THR A 74 19.37 10.17 -0.38
C THR A 74 18.64 9.16 -1.27
N LEU A 75 19.06 7.90 -1.23
CA LEU A 75 18.44 6.79 -1.93
C LEU A 75 17.06 6.47 -1.35
N VAL A 76 16.92 6.48 -0.02
CA VAL A 76 15.63 6.34 0.67
C VAL A 76 14.66 7.44 0.22
N GLN A 77 15.08 8.71 0.24
CA GLN A 77 14.23 9.83 -0.17
C GLN A 77 13.83 9.73 -1.65
N THR A 78 14.77 9.41 -2.53
CA THR A 78 14.53 9.27 -3.97
C THR A 78 13.53 8.15 -4.26
N THR A 79 13.70 7.00 -3.60
CA THR A 79 12.80 5.85 -3.72
C THR A 79 11.41 6.19 -3.18
N THR A 80 11.33 6.75 -1.98
CA THR A 80 10.07 7.19 -1.35
C THR A 80 9.30 8.15 -2.25
N ARG A 81 9.97 9.19 -2.77
CA ARG A 81 9.37 10.18 -3.66
C ARG A 81 8.86 9.55 -4.96
N LYS A 82 9.59 8.58 -5.52
CA LYS A 82 9.16 7.85 -6.72
C LYS A 82 7.91 7.01 -6.44
N CYS A 83 7.87 6.28 -5.32
CA CYS A 83 6.71 5.49 -4.90
C CYS A 83 5.48 6.38 -4.68
N ILE A 84 5.61 7.48 -3.92
CA ILE A 84 4.52 8.45 -3.70
C ILE A 84 4.01 8.98 -5.04
N ARG A 85 4.90 9.49 -5.91
CA ARG A 85 4.50 10.09 -7.18
C ARG A 85 3.79 9.13 -8.13
N LYS A 86 4.16 7.84 -8.13
CA LYS A 86 3.66 6.86 -9.10
C LYS A 86 2.49 6.03 -8.58
N LEU A 87 2.44 5.78 -7.28
CA LEU A 87 1.54 4.78 -6.70
C LEU A 87 0.52 5.38 -5.73
N ARG A 88 0.76 6.57 -5.16
CA ARG A 88 -0.22 7.22 -4.28
C ARG A 88 -1.50 7.54 -5.08
N GLY A 89 -2.63 7.13 -4.53
CA GLY A 89 -3.97 7.56 -4.94
C GLY A 89 -4.71 8.24 -3.80
N THR A 90 -6.03 8.39 -3.98
CA THR A 90 -6.92 9.06 -3.03
C THR A 90 -7.25 8.21 -1.80
N HIS A 91 -7.36 6.89 -1.98
CA HIS A 91 -7.79 5.94 -0.96
C HIS A 91 -6.68 4.96 -0.54
N GLY A 92 -5.44 5.18 -0.98
CA GLY A 92 -4.31 4.34 -0.63
C GLY A 92 -3.22 4.39 -1.68
N PHE A 93 -2.36 3.39 -1.69
CA PHE A 93 -1.36 3.21 -2.74
C PHE A 93 -1.73 2.02 -3.63
N LYS A 94 -1.45 2.14 -4.93
CA LYS A 94 -1.41 0.98 -5.84
C LYS A 94 -0.23 0.09 -5.45
N ARG A 95 -0.36 -1.24 -5.53
CA ARG A 95 0.77 -2.15 -5.27
C ARG A 95 1.87 -1.93 -6.30
N PHE A 96 1.54 -2.03 -7.58
CA PHE A 96 2.41 -1.69 -8.70
C PHE A 96 1.55 -1.23 -9.88
N LEU A 97 2.17 -0.66 -10.90
CA LEU A 97 1.45 -0.20 -12.11
C LEU A 97 0.89 -1.39 -12.90
N ARG A 98 -0.33 -1.26 -13.42
CA ARG A 98 -1.04 -2.32 -14.17
C ARG A 98 -1.30 -3.58 -13.35
N ASP A 99 -1.56 -3.39 -12.07
CA ASP A 99 -2.04 -4.43 -11.19
C ASP A 99 -3.54 -4.65 -11.41
N GLY A 100 -3.91 -5.86 -11.83
CA GLY A 100 -5.30 -6.24 -12.10
C GLY A 100 -6.04 -6.84 -10.91
N GLN A 101 -5.33 -7.10 -9.81
CA GLN A 101 -5.91 -7.80 -8.68
C GLN A 101 -7.07 -7.01 -8.08
N TYR A 102 -8.20 -7.69 -7.92
CA TYR A 102 -9.45 -7.17 -7.38
C TYR A 102 -10.07 -6.02 -8.20
N THR A 103 -9.59 -5.78 -9.42
CA THR A 103 -10.24 -4.85 -10.35
C THR A 103 -11.45 -5.55 -10.98
N ASP A 104 -12.53 -4.83 -11.26
CA ASP A 104 -13.73 -5.40 -11.93
C ASP A 104 -13.46 -6.00 -13.32
N LEU A 105 -12.34 -5.61 -13.94
CA LEU A 105 -11.87 -6.13 -15.22
C LEU A 105 -11.16 -7.48 -15.10
N GLU A 106 -10.87 -7.94 -13.88
CA GLU A 106 -10.18 -9.20 -13.60
C GLU A 106 -11.07 -10.41 -13.95
N SER A 107 -10.58 -11.28 -14.81
CA SER A 107 -11.21 -12.58 -15.07
C SER A 107 -11.04 -13.51 -13.86
N LYS A 108 -12.15 -13.91 -13.23
CA LYS A 108 -12.15 -14.81 -12.05
C LYS A 108 -11.77 -16.24 -12.38
N ASP A 109 -11.80 -16.62 -13.65
CA ASP A 109 -11.59 -17.99 -14.12
C ASP A 109 -10.13 -18.26 -14.52
N GLN A 110 -9.29 -17.22 -14.59
CA GLN A 110 -7.90 -17.32 -15.02
C GLN A 110 -6.93 -17.05 -13.87
N ARG A 111 -5.86 -17.87 -13.79
CA ARG A 111 -4.82 -17.73 -12.75
C ARG A 111 -3.75 -16.70 -13.10
N PHE A 112 -3.48 -16.49 -14.39
CA PHE A 112 -2.43 -15.60 -14.87
C PHE A 112 -3.02 -14.65 -15.91
N TYR A 113 -2.65 -13.37 -15.80
CA TYR A 113 -3.06 -12.36 -16.77
C TYR A 113 -2.36 -12.56 -18.11
N GLU A 114 -3.10 -12.38 -19.20
CA GLU A 114 -2.50 -12.26 -20.51
C GLU A 114 -1.81 -10.88 -20.67
N THR A 115 -0.72 -10.82 -21.44
CA THR A 115 0.02 -9.58 -21.70
C THR A 115 -0.86 -8.47 -22.30
N THR A 116 -1.86 -8.86 -23.08
CA THR A 116 -2.89 -7.97 -23.67
C THR A 116 -3.85 -7.43 -22.62
N GLU A 117 -4.22 -8.24 -21.64
CA GLU A 117 -5.13 -7.89 -20.55
C GLU A 117 -4.49 -6.90 -19.58
N MET A 118 -3.18 -7.03 -19.29
CA MET A 118 -2.45 -6.12 -18.40
C MET A 118 -2.57 -4.64 -18.82
N LYS A 119 -2.77 -4.35 -20.11
CA LYS A 119 -2.96 -2.98 -20.59
C LYS A 119 -4.30 -2.39 -20.15
N LYS A 120 -5.32 -3.21 -19.90
CA LYS A 120 -6.66 -2.79 -19.46
C LYS A 120 -6.68 -2.34 -18.00
N PHE A 121 -5.76 -2.85 -17.19
CA PHE A 121 -5.61 -2.48 -15.78
C PHE A 121 -4.92 -1.13 -15.59
N ASP A 122 -4.29 -0.58 -16.63
CA ASP A 122 -3.67 0.75 -16.54
C ASP A 122 -4.73 1.78 -16.15
N LYS A 123 -4.48 2.49 -15.03
CA LYS A 123 -5.38 3.45 -14.38
C LYS A 123 -6.62 2.86 -13.69
N ASN A 124 -6.86 1.55 -13.76
CA ASN A 124 -7.96 0.87 -13.05
C ASN A 124 -7.45 0.01 -11.87
N GLU A 125 -6.23 0.28 -11.38
CA GLU A 125 -5.64 -0.51 -10.30
C GLU A 125 -6.27 -0.21 -8.94
N CYS A 126 -6.49 -1.25 -8.15
CA CYS A 126 -6.96 -1.11 -6.78
C CYS A 126 -5.96 -0.35 -5.89
N GLN A 127 -6.51 0.38 -4.92
CA GLN A 127 -5.73 1.14 -3.95
C GLN A 127 -5.82 0.49 -2.56
N TRP A 128 -4.70 0.49 -1.86
CA TRP A 128 -4.48 -0.24 -0.63
C TRP A 128 -4.22 0.76 0.50
N PRO A 129 -5.19 1.01 1.41
CA PRO A 129 -5.02 1.99 2.48
C PRO A 129 -3.97 1.59 3.51
N MET A 130 -3.61 0.31 3.59
CA MET A 130 -2.53 -0.18 4.46
C MET A 130 -1.23 0.61 4.26
N PHE A 131 -0.94 1.08 3.04
CA PHE A 131 0.24 1.91 2.80
C PHE A 131 0.13 3.31 3.41
N PHE A 132 -1.05 3.84 3.68
CA PHE A 132 -1.18 5.06 4.50
C PHE A 132 -0.73 4.80 5.94
N ALA A 133 -1.14 3.67 6.54
CA ALA A 133 -0.67 3.29 7.87
C ALA A 133 0.87 3.13 7.90
N LEU A 134 1.43 2.45 6.91
CA LEU A 134 2.89 2.31 6.78
C LEU A 134 3.61 3.66 6.63
N MET A 135 3.04 4.60 5.87
CA MET A 135 3.62 5.94 5.71
C MET A 135 3.48 6.80 6.97
N ALA A 136 2.44 6.59 7.79
CA ALA A 136 2.33 7.20 9.11
C ALA A 136 3.41 6.64 10.05
N ILE A 137 3.62 5.31 10.08
CA ILE A 137 4.69 4.67 10.85
C ILE A 137 6.07 5.19 10.41
N ASP A 138 6.31 5.32 9.10
CA ASP A 138 7.52 5.93 8.55
C ASP A 138 7.74 7.35 9.07
N GLY A 139 6.66 8.15 9.16
CA GLY A 139 6.68 9.49 9.75
C GLY A 139 7.11 9.48 11.22
N ILE A 140 6.65 8.50 12.01
CA ILE A 140 7.04 8.34 13.42
C ILE A 140 8.54 8.08 13.54
N PHE A 141 9.09 7.12 12.77
CA PHE A 141 10.53 6.81 12.81
C PHE A 141 11.41 7.98 12.34
N LYS A 142 10.88 8.84 11.45
CA LYS A 142 11.57 10.05 10.98
C LYS A 142 11.31 11.28 11.85
N ASN A 143 10.54 11.14 12.94
CA ASN A 143 10.10 12.23 13.81
C ASN A 143 9.43 13.39 13.03
N ASN A 144 8.67 13.05 11.97
CA ASN A 144 7.99 13.98 11.08
C ASN A 144 6.48 13.96 11.35
N GLN A 145 6.05 14.77 12.33
CA GLN A 145 4.65 14.80 12.74
C GLN A 145 3.70 15.23 11.62
N ALA A 146 4.12 16.14 10.74
CA ALA A 146 3.28 16.59 9.62
C ALA A 146 2.93 15.44 8.67
N GLN A 147 3.88 14.53 8.41
CA GLN A 147 3.64 13.32 7.61
C GLN A 147 2.69 12.35 8.33
N VAL A 148 2.87 12.17 9.64
CA VAL A 148 1.99 11.32 10.45
C VAL A 148 0.54 11.81 10.35
N ASP A 149 0.32 13.10 10.58
CA ASP A 149 -1.00 13.71 10.57
C ASP A 149 -1.63 13.64 9.17
N GLU A 150 -0.86 13.88 8.10
CA GLU A 150 -1.33 13.77 6.71
C GLU A 150 -1.90 12.36 6.43
N TYR A 151 -1.12 11.33 6.72
CA TYR A 151 -1.50 9.96 6.38
C TYR A 151 -2.55 9.37 7.31
N LEU A 152 -2.56 9.74 8.60
CA LEU A 152 -3.65 9.36 9.50
C LEU A 152 -4.97 10.04 9.12
N THR A 153 -4.93 11.32 8.72
CA THR A 153 -6.12 12.03 8.23
C THR A 153 -6.68 11.36 6.97
N ALA A 154 -5.81 10.94 6.06
CA ALA A 154 -6.22 10.19 4.86
C ALA A 154 -6.73 8.78 5.17
N LEU A 155 -6.21 8.13 6.22
CA LEU A 155 -6.60 6.77 6.61
C LEU A 155 -7.91 6.72 7.42
N ASN A 156 -8.14 7.68 8.30
CA ASN A 156 -9.31 7.74 9.20
C ASN A 156 -10.67 7.48 8.52
N PRO A 157 -11.02 8.12 7.38
CA PRO A 157 -12.30 7.85 6.72
C PRO A 157 -12.41 6.45 6.09
N LEU A 158 -11.29 5.72 6.01
CA LEU A 158 -11.19 4.40 5.39
C LEU A 158 -11.28 3.24 6.39
N LEU A 159 -11.22 3.54 7.69
CA LEU A 159 -11.31 2.57 8.77
C LEU A 159 -12.78 2.24 9.04
N ARG A 160 -13.09 0.95 9.20
CA ARG A 160 -14.39 0.50 9.73
C ARG A 160 -14.18 -0.28 11.01
N ARG A 161 -15.13 -0.13 11.94
CA ARG A 161 -15.20 -0.95 13.15
C ARG A 161 -15.86 -2.28 12.79
N THR A 162 -15.20 -3.37 13.13
CA THR A 162 -15.75 -4.72 12.98
C THR A 162 -15.87 -5.34 14.37
N THR A 163 -17.02 -5.97 14.64
CA THR A 163 -17.30 -6.71 15.88
C THR A 163 -17.12 -8.22 15.73
N GLU A 164 -16.83 -8.70 14.52
CA GLU A 164 -16.60 -10.11 14.22
C GLU A 164 -15.12 -10.47 14.38
N ALA A 165 -14.85 -11.67 14.91
CA ALA A 165 -13.50 -12.21 15.02
C ALA A 165 -12.88 -12.34 13.62
N LEU A 166 -11.75 -11.68 13.42
CA LEU A 166 -11.07 -11.61 12.13
C LEU A 166 -10.37 -12.94 11.81
N ASP A 167 -10.85 -13.62 10.77
CA ASP A 167 -10.05 -14.60 10.07
C ASP A 167 -8.95 -13.85 9.28
N THR A 168 -7.70 -14.29 9.36
CA THR A 168 -6.55 -13.65 8.67
C THR A 168 -6.73 -13.52 7.15
N THR A 169 -7.66 -14.30 6.58
CA THR A 169 -8.07 -14.23 5.18
C THR A 169 -8.99 -13.02 4.89
N SER A 170 -9.82 -12.63 5.87
CA SER A 170 -10.75 -11.48 5.80
C SER A 170 -10.04 -10.13 5.86
N LEU A 171 -8.81 -10.10 6.39
CA LEU A 171 -7.88 -8.96 6.31
C LEU A 171 -7.55 -8.55 4.87
N PHE A 172 -7.66 -9.48 3.91
CA PHE A 172 -7.28 -9.31 2.51
C PHE A 172 -8.44 -9.30 1.51
N THR A 173 -9.68 -9.46 1.98
CA THR A 173 -10.86 -9.51 1.10
C THR A 173 -12.06 -8.75 1.66
N ALA A 174 -12.64 -7.91 0.78
CA ALA A 174 -13.94 -7.21 0.79
C ALA A 174 -13.70 -5.71 0.51
N ILE A 175 -14.24 -5.12 -0.56
CA ILE A 175 -15.67 -5.07 -0.90
C ILE A 175 -15.90 -5.33 -2.40
N ASN A 176 -16.81 -6.27 -2.69
CA ASN A 176 -17.65 -6.18 -3.89
C ASN A 176 -19.01 -6.80 -3.55
N SER A 177 -19.90 -6.03 -2.89
CA SER A 177 -21.36 -6.15 -3.01
C SER A 177 -22.10 -5.23 -2.02
N GLU A 178 -22.35 -3.99 -2.42
CA GLU A 178 -23.73 -3.47 -2.30
C GLU A 178 -24.44 -3.77 -3.62
N THR A 179 -24.70 -5.04 -3.88
CA THR A 179 -25.75 -5.48 -4.80
C THR A 179 -26.38 -6.73 -4.21
N ASN A 180 -27.68 -6.61 -3.92
CA ASN A 180 -28.58 -7.62 -3.37
C ASN A 180 -28.24 -9.08 -3.78
N SER A 181 -27.91 -9.93 -2.80
CA SER A 181 -28.40 -11.33 -2.63
C SER A 181 -27.40 -12.17 -1.80
N PRO A 182 -27.84 -13.01 -0.83
CA PRO A 182 -26.95 -13.81 0.00
C PRO A 182 -26.42 -15.01 -0.79
N ARG A 183 -25.10 -15.11 -0.94
CA ARG A 183 -24.44 -16.36 -1.38
C ARG A 183 -23.30 -16.72 -0.43
N SER A 184 -23.67 -17.37 0.65
CA SER A 184 -22.79 -18.14 1.51
C SER A 184 -22.23 -19.35 0.76
N ARG A 185 -20.90 -19.55 0.80
CA ARG A 185 -20.31 -20.90 0.65
C ARG A 185 -20.24 -21.55 2.05
N PRO A 186 -20.46 -22.87 2.16
CA PRO A 186 -20.61 -23.51 3.45
C PRO A 186 -19.26 -23.68 4.16
N ILE A 187 -19.19 -23.21 5.41
CA ILE A 187 -18.11 -23.51 6.37
C ILE A 187 -18.55 -24.72 7.20
N THR A 188 -17.74 -25.77 7.19
CA THR A 188 -17.89 -26.95 8.04
C THR A 188 -17.64 -26.57 9.49
N LYS A 189 -18.59 -26.88 10.37
CA LYS A 189 -18.58 -26.53 11.81
C LYS A 189 -17.45 -27.26 12.57
N GLY A 190 -16.73 -26.52 13.40
CA GLY A 190 -15.90 -27.02 14.50
C GLY A 190 -16.14 -26.15 15.74
N GLN A 191 -16.39 -26.81 16.87
CA GLN A 191 -16.94 -26.36 18.17
C GLN A 191 -16.50 -25.01 18.78
N GLN A 192 -17.48 -24.41 19.48
CA GLN A 192 -17.35 -23.32 20.45
C GLN A 192 -16.72 -23.80 21.76
N ASP A 193 -15.97 -22.92 22.42
CA ASP A 193 -15.95 -22.82 23.88
C ASP A 193 -15.73 -21.36 24.32
N SER A 194 -16.35 -21.02 25.46
CA SER A 194 -16.64 -19.69 25.99
C SER A 194 -15.56 -19.13 26.92
N CYS A 195 -15.29 -17.81 26.88
CA CYS A 195 -14.98 -16.99 28.07
C CYS A 195 -15.08 -15.49 27.75
N SER A 196 -15.72 -14.72 28.63
CA SER A 196 -15.96 -13.28 28.54
C SER A 196 -14.78 -12.46 29.07
N SER A 197 -14.27 -11.48 28.30
CA SER A 197 -13.47 -10.34 28.80
C SER A 197 -13.40 -9.20 27.78
N GLN A 198 -13.92 -8.04 28.19
CA GLN A 198 -13.61 -6.65 27.81
C GLN A 198 -13.49 -6.23 26.33
N ASP A 199 -14.37 -5.28 26.00
CA ASP A 199 -14.56 -4.54 24.75
C ASP A 199 -13.25 -3.99 24.16
N SER A 200 -12.70 -4.72 23.17
CA SER A 200 -11.56 -4.33 22.35
C SER A 200 -11.96 -4.52 20.89
N SER A 201 -12.87 -3.69 20.38
CA SER A 201 -13.28 -3.75 18.96
C SER A 201 -12.10 -3.39 18.06
N GLU A 202 -11.65 -4.34 17.24
CA GLU A 202 -10.51 -4.19 16.34
C GLU A 202 -10.88 -3.31 15.12
N MET A 203 -10.06 -2.31 14.81
CA MET A 203 -10.27 -1.38 13.69
C MET A 203 -9.54 -1.91 12.45
N MET A 204 -10.24 -2.07 11.33
CA MET A 204 -9.67 -2.60 10.09
C MET A 204 -9.73 -1.61 8.92
N ALA A 205 -8.67 -1.61 8.11
CA ALA A 205 -8.59 -0.86 6.86
C ALA A 205 -9.12 -1.72 5.70
N HIS A 206 -10.17 -1.25 5.02
CA HIS A 206 -10.81 -1.99 3.92
C HIS A 206 -10.23 -1.66 2.55
N TYR A 207 -10.35 -2.56 1.57
CA TYR A 207 -9.93 -2.29 0.18
C TYR A 207 -10.92 -1.35 -0.51
N TYR A 208 -10.41 -0.43 -1.32
CA TYR A 208 -11.23 0.49 -2.11
C TYR A 208 -11.05 0.22 -3.60
N TYR A 209 -12.11 -0.30 -4.21
CA TYR A 209 -12.29 -0.25 -5.65
C TYR A 209 -12.77 1.16 -6.04
N VAL A 210 -12.16 1.76 -7.06
CA VAL A 210 -12.59 3.05 -7.60
C VAL A 210 -13.30 2.79 -8.92
N ASP A 211 -14.63 2.88 -8.90
CA ASP A 211 -15.46 2.81 -10.10
C ASP A 211 -15.31 4.10 -10.92
N HIS A 212 -14.47 4.06 -11.94
CA HIS A 212 -14.17 5.20 -12.80
C HIS A 212 -15.30 5.53 -13.80
N SER A 213 -16.31 4.68 -13.97
CA SER A 213 -17.49 5.00 -14.80
C SER A 213 -18.31 6.15 -14.22
N LYS A 214 -18.26 6.34 -12.89
CA LYS A 214 -18.96 7.43 -12.19
C LYS A 214 -18.20 8.76 -12.20
N GLN A 215 -16.89 8.78 -12.47
CA GLN A 215 -16.12 10.03 -12.49
C GLN A 215 -16.42 10.90 -13.71
N GLN A 216 -16.80 10.32 -14.85
CA GLN A 216 -17.17 11.09 -16.05
C GLN A 216 -18.51 11.84 -15.92
N SER A 217 -19.34 11.47 -14.93
CA SER A 217 -20.64 12.13 -14.70
C SER A 217 -20.56 13.42 -13.87
N SER A 218 -19.46 13.63 -13.13
CA SER A 218 -19.28 14.81 -12.26
C SER A 218 -18.60 16.00 -12.92
N THR A 219 -18.08 15.83 -14.15
CA THR A 219 -17.42 16.90 -14.92
C THR A 219 -18.30 17.51 -16.01
N GLN A 220 -19.56 17.09 -16.14
CA GLN A 220 -20.50 17.61 -17.15
C GLN A 220 -21.63 18.51 -16.59
N SER A 221 -21.70 18.75 -15.28
CA SER A 221 -22.77 19.58 -14.68
C SER A 221 -22.40 21.05 -14.39
N GLU A 222 -21.19 21.49 -14.70
CA GLU A 222 -20.78 22.90 -14.60
C GLU A 222 -20.40 23.43 -15.99
N GLY A 223 -21.41 23.73 -16.82
CA GLY A 223 -21.13 24.19 -18.18
C GLY A 223 -22.35 24.52 -19.02
N SER A 224 -23.45 24.99 -18.43
CA SER A 224 -24.53 25.59 -19.21
C SER A 224 -25.32 26.60 -18.39
N ASP A 225 -24.78 27.81 -18.25
CA ASP A 225 -25.64 28.97 -18.11
C ASP A 225 -25.09 30.14 -18.95
N ARG A 226 -25.88 30.50 -19.96
CA ARG A 226 -25.61 31.56 -20.93
C ARG A 226 -26.09 32.88 -20.34
N GLY A 227 -25.18 33.82 -20.14
CA GLY A 227 -25.48 35.24 -19.91
C GLY A 227 -25.05 36.08 -21.10
N SER A 228 -26.01 36.50 -21.90
CA SER A 228 -25.89 37.34 -23.10
C SER A 228 -25.31 38.73 -22.79
N ASN A 229 -24.25 39.15 -23.49
CA ASN A 229 -23.80 40.56 -23.50
C ASN A 229 -24.34 41.28 -24.74
N PRO A 230 -24.87 42.52 -24.61
CA PRO A 230 -25.31 43.33 -25.75
C PRO A 230 -24.14 44.15 -26.36
N PRO A 231 -24.31 44.73 -27.57
CA PRO A 231 -23.19 45.30 -28.34
C PRO A 231 -22.98 46.82 -28.14
N ILE A 232 -21.68 47.19 -28.18
CA ILE A 232 -21.01 48.38 -28.76
C ILE A 232 -21.50 49.81 -28.41
N SER A 233 -20.57 50.66 -27.93
CA SER A 233 -20.40 52.02 -28.49
C SER A 233 -18.94 52.51 -28.37
N MET A 234 -18.38 52.95 -29.49
CA MET A 234 -17.18 53.79 -29.54
C MET A 234 -17.46 55.20 -29.00
N ALA A 235 -16.52 55.76 -28.25
CA ALA A 235 -16.33 57.21 -28.11
C ALA A 235 -14.85 57.47 -27.82
N GLY A 236 -14.22 58.33 -28.63
CA GLY A 236 -12.87 58.83 -28.43
C GLY A 236 -12.83 60.14 -27.63
N SER A 237 -11.60 60.69 -27.56
CA SER A 237 -11.17 61.96 -26.95
C SER A 237 -11.04 61.89 -25.42
N SER A 238 -9.91 62.29 -24.80
CA SER A 238 -8.84 63.23 -25.18
C SER A 238 -7.47 62.74 -24.75
#